data_AF-A0AAW9QYX8-F1
#
_entry.id   AF-A0AAW9QYX8-F1
#
_cell.length_a   1.000
_cell.length_b   1.000
_cell.length_c   1.000
_cell.angle_alpha   90.00
_cell.angle_beta   90.00
_cell.angle_gamma   90.00
#
_symmetry.space_group_name_H-M   'P 1'
#
loop_
_entity.id
_entity.type
_entity.pdbx_description
1 polymer ?
#
loop_
_entity_poly.entity_id
_entity_poly.type
_entity_poly.pdbx_seq_one_letter_code
_entity_poly.pdbx_strand_id
1 'polypeptide(L)'
;MSKILLDLNNPIFQRDLFDLSKDEALSALKTFQKISRITWEELYRDRGLKWEKINSKQGQKGENLYSFRITRKCRAIAVREGDYLRILSLHPDHDSAYQ
;
A
#
# COMPACT_ATOMS: atom_id res chain seq x y z
N MET A 1 3.03 -21.49 -1.11
CA MET A 1 1.89 -20.55 -1.14
C MET A 1 1.89 -19.78 -2.44
N SER A 2 0.73 -19.30 -2.90
CA SER A 2 0.63 -18.41 -4.06
C SER A 2 1.30 -17.06 -3.76
N LYS A 3 1.86 -16.44 -4.80
CA LYS A 3 2.35 -15.06 -4.72
C LYS A 3 1.18 -14.09 -4.64
N ILE A 4 1.40 -12.94 -4.03
CA ILE A 4 0.39 -11.89 -3.93
C ILE A 4 0.12 -11.32 -5.33
N LEU A 5 -1.17 -11.24 -5.69
CA LEU A 5 -1.63 -10.51 -6.87
C LEU A 5 -1.94 -9.07 -6.47
N LEU A 6 -1.51 -8.10 -7.26
CA LEU A 6 -1.81 -6.70 -6.99
C LEU A 6 -3.03 -6.25 -7.79
N ASP A 7 -3.99 -5.63 -7.11
CA ASP A 7 -5.03 -4.83 -7.75
C ASP A 7 -4.73 -3.35 -7.54
N LEU A 8 -4.40 -2.67 -8.64
CA LEU A 8 -4.03 -1.25 -8.72
C LEU A 8 -5.13 -0.41 -9.41
N ASN A 9 -6.35 -0.94 -9.52
CA ASN A 9 -7.44 -0.33 -10.29
C ASN A 9 -8.33 0.61 -9.48
N ASN A 10 -8.01 0.88 -8.21
CA ASN A 10 -8.81 1.84 -7.44
C ASN A 10 -8.58 3.27 -7.98
N PRO A 11 -9.65 4.01 -8.35
CA PRO A 11 -9.51 5.34 -8.93
C PRO A 11 -8.91 6.38 -7.97
N ILE A 12 -9.12 6.23 -6.66
CA ILE A 12 -8.49 7.08 -5.64
C ILE A 12 -6.98 6.81 -5.65
N PHE A 13 -6.58 5.55 -5.55
CA PHE A 13 -5.17 5.16 -5.67
C PHE A 13 -4.52 5.68 -6.95
N GLN A 14 -5.18 5.56 -8.11
CA GLN A 14 -4.61 6.01 -9.37
C GLN A 14 -4.37 7.51 -9.39
N ARG A 15 -5.31 8.31 -8.88
CA ARG A 15 -5.13 9.75 -8.71
C ARG A 15 -3.95 10.04 -7.79
N ASP A 16 -3.93 9.42 -6.59
CA ASP A 16 -2.85 9.64 -5.62
C ASP A 16 -1.48 9.22 -6.20
N LEU A 17 -1.43 8.18 -7.04
CA LEU A 17 -0.21 7.71 -7.72
C LEU A 17 0.31 8.73 -8.74
N PHE A 18 -0.59 9.38 -9.49
CA PHE A 18 -0.23 10.37 -10.49
C PHE A 18 0.20 11.71 -9.88
N ASP A 19 -0.22 11.99 -8.64
CA ASP A 19 0.17 13.18 -7.90
C ASP A 19 1.55 13.06 -7.21
N LEU A 20 2.16 11.87 -7.21
CA LEU A 20 3.48 11.64 -6.60
C LEU A 20 4.60 12.37 -7.36
N SER A 21 5.61 12.83 -6.62
CA SER A 21 6.88 13.22 -7.22
C SER A 21 7.58 12.01 -7.87
N LYS A 22 8.54 12.28 -8.78
CA LYS A 22 9.32 11.24 -9.47
C LYS A 22 9.93 10.20 -8.52
N ASP A 23 10.52 10.65 -7.41
CA ASP A 23 11.21 9.77 -6.46
C ASP A 23 10.23 8.94 -5.62
N GLU A 24 9.07 9.52 -5.29
CA GLU A 24 7.99 8.80 -4.60
C GLU A 24 7.35 7.75 -5.52
N ALA A 25 7.09 8.10 -6.77
CA ALA A 25 6.56 7.17 -7.77
C ALA A 25 7.52 5.99 -8.00
N LEU A 26 8.83 6.25 -8.10
CA LEU A 26 9.84 5.19 -8.23
C LEU A 26 9.86 4.29 -6.99
N SER A 27 9.75 4.88 -5.80
CA SER A 27 9.68 4.14 -4.53
C SER A 27 8.42 3.28 -4.41
N ALA A 28 7.28 3.80 -4.85
CA ALA A 28 6.02 3.08 -4.91
C ALA A 28 6.12 1.87 -5.86
N LEU A 29 6.60 2.08 -7.08
CA LEU A 29 6.79 1.01 -8.07
C LEU A 29 7.72 -0.09 -7.57
N LYS A 30 8.85 0.27 -6.94
CA LYS A 30 9.78 -0.71 -6.33
C LYS A 30 9.09 -1.52 -5.22
N THR A 31 8.27 -0.88 -4.41
CA THR A 31 7.54 -1.55 -3.32
C THR A 31 6.48 -2.50 -3.88
N PHE A 32 5.70 -2.07 -4.86
CA PHE A 32 4.71 -2.93 -5.52
C PHE A 32 5.36 -4.12 -6.25
N GLN A 33 6.48 -3.88 -6.95
CA GLN A 33 7.24 -4.94 -7.58
C GLN A 33 7.79 -5.96 -6.57
N LYS A 34 8.21 -5.50 -5.38
CA LYS A 34 8.59 -6.40 -4.29
C LYS A 34 7.40 -7.23 -3.82
N ILE A 35 6.26 -6.59 -3.55
CA ILE A 35 5.06 -7.28 -3.04
C ILE A 35 4.56 -8.34 -4.02
N SER A 36 4.56 -8.07 -5.33
CA SER A 36 4.13 -9.05 -6.34
C SER A 36 5.04 -10.27 -6.47
N ARG A 37 6.22 -10.25 -5.84
CA ARG A 37 7.20 -11.34 -5.88
C ARG A 37 7.18 -12.23 -4.64
N ILE A 38 6.51 -11.81 -3.57
CA ILE A 38 6.49 -12.49 -2.27
C ILE A 38 5.13 -13.11 -1.96
N THR A 39 5.10 -14.01 -0.97
CA THR A 39 3.86 -14.58 -0.42
C THR A 39 3.29 -13.73 0.72
N TRP A 40 2.07 -14.04 1.17
CA TRP A 40 1.46 -13.40 2.34
C TRP A 40 2.28 -13.60 3.63
N GLU A 41 2.84 -14.80 3.83
CA GLU A 41 3.67 -15.11 5.01
C GLU A 41 4.98 -14.32 5.01
N GLU A 42 5.54 -14.07 3.83
CA GLU A 42 6.71 -13.22 3.67
C GLU A 42 6.36 -11.74 3.90
N LEU A 43 5.23 -11.27 3.34
CA LEU A 43 4.74 -9.92 3.55
C LEU A 43 4.50 -9.62 5.05
N TYR A 44 3.87 -10.53 5.79
CA TYR A 44 3.62 -10.36 7.23
C TYR A 44 4.90 -10.37 8.07
N ARG A 45 5.96 -11.03 7.62
CA ARG A 45 7.27 -11.06 8.29
C ARG A 45 8.18 -9.89 7.87
N ASP A 46 7.81 -9.15 6.83
CA ASP A 46 8.62 -8.06 6.30
C ASP A 46 8.60 -6.84 7.23
N ARG A 47 9.70 -6.65 7.96
CA ARG A 47 9.86 -5.51 8.89
C ARG A 47 9.97 -4.15 8.20
N GLY A 48 10.34 -4.13 6.92
CA GLY A 48 10.49 -2.91 6.14
C GLY A 48 9.14 -2.31 5.72
N LEU A 49 8.19 -3.18 5.35
CA LEU A 49 6.84 -2.80 4.97
C LEU A 49 6.01 -2.26 6.14
N LYS A 50 6.38 -2.54 7.41
CA LYS A 50 5.61 -2.07 8.59
C LYS A 50 4.11 -2.33 8.44
N TRP A 51 3.79 -3.58 8.10
CA TRP A 51 2.43 -4.03 7.85
C TRP A 51 1.58 -3.92 9.12
N GLU A 52 0.53 -3.11 9.08
CA GLU A 52 -0.27 -2.76 10.25
C GLU A 52 -1.76 -2.81 9.92
N LYS A 53 -2.54 -3.55 10.72
CA LYS A 53 -4.01 -3.54 10.63
C LYS A 53 -4.55 -2.23 11.19
N ILE A 54 -5.46 -1.59 10.48
CA ILE A 54 -6.17 -0.38 10.94
C ILE A 54 -7.40 -0.85 11.71
N ASN A 55 -7.41 -0.64 13.03
CA ASN A 55 -8.52 -1.08 13.89
C ASN A 55 -9.66 -0.05 13.99
N SER A 56 -9.39 1.22 13.70
CA SER A 56 -10.35 2.32 13.84
C SER A 56 -11.30 2.49 12.65
N LYS A 57 -11.04 1.80 11.54
CA LYS A 57 -11.81 1.91 10.29
C LYS A 57 -11.95 0.53 9.65
N GLN A 58 -13.08 0.32 8.99
CA GLN A 58 -13.32 -0.83 8.13
C GLN A 58 -13.59 -0.35 6.71
N GLY A 59 -13.35 -1.21 5.73
CA GLY A 59 -13.78 -0.94 4.37
C GLY A 59 -15.31 -1.00 4.25
N GLN A 60 -15.82 -0.58 3.11
CA GLN A 60 -17.26 -0.43 2.88
C GLN A 60 -18.03 -1.75 3.03
N LYS A 61 -17.38 -2.91 2.85
CA LYS A 61 -18.01 -4.22 3.04
C LYS A 61 -17.62 -4.89 4.36
N GLY A 62 -17.09 -4.13 5.31
CA GLY A 62 -16.64 -4.64 6.61
C GLY A 62 -15.26 -5.32 6.56
N GLU A 63 -14.54 -5.21 5.44
CA GLU A 63 -13.20 -5.76 5.31
C GLU A 63 -12.19 -5.06 6.23
N ASN A 64 -11.19 -5.82 6.68
CA ASN A 64 -10.07 -5.27 7.42
C ASN A 64 -9.22 -4.39 6.50
N LEU A 65 -9.01 -3.14 6.92
CA LEU A 65 -8.07 -2.25 6.27
C LEU A 65 -6.67 -2.47 6.84
N TYR A 66 -5.69 -2.39 5.96
CA TYR A 66 -4.28 -2.47 6.32
C TYR A 66 -3.54 -1.27 5.78
N SER A 67 -2.49 -0.89 6.49
CA SER A 67 -1.53 0.10 6.01
C SER A 67 -0.14 -0.51 5.94
N PHE A 68 0.64 -0.07 4.96
CA PHE A 68 2.05 -0.43 4.86
C PHE A 68 2.87 0.73 4.33
N ARG A 69 4.15 0.69 4.65
CA ARG A 69 5.15 1.68 4.30
C ARG A 69 5.63 1.49 2.86
N ILE A 70 5.57 2.57 2.08
CA ILE A 70 6.28 2.70 0.81
C ILE A 70 7.64 3.36 1.07
N THR A 71 7.62 4.51 1.73
CA THR A 71 8.82 5.23 2.20
C THR A 71 8.61 5.72 3.63
N ARG A 72 9.62 6.32 4.27
CA ARG A 72 9.42 6.92 5.60
C ARG A 72 8.33 8.00 5.63
N LYS A 73 8.08 8.64 4.49
CA LYS A 73 7.09 9.71 4.32
C LYS A 73 5.89 9.27 3.48
N CYS A 74 5.70 7.99 3.16
CA CYS A 74 4.57 7.58 2.33
C CYS A 74 4.06 6.21 2.75
N ARG A 75 2.74 6.13 2.97
CA ARG A 75 2.03 4.90 3.30
C ARG A 75 0.94 4.61 2.27
N ALA A 76 0.71 3.33 2.02
CA ALA A 76 -0.44 2.86 1.26
C ALA A 76 -1.50 2.28 2.19
N ILE A 77 -2.78 2.43 1.83
CA ILE A 77 -3.89 1.69 2.42
C ILE A 77 -4.33 0.60 1.46
N ALA A 78 -4.60 -0.59 1.97
CA ALA A 78 -4.98 -1.73 1.17
C ALA A 78 -5.92 -2.69 1.89
N VAL A 79 -6.56 -3.55 1.11
CA VAL A 79 -7.41 -4.66 1.56
C VAL A 79 -6.88 -5.95 0.96
N ARG A 80 -6.97 -7.03 1.75
CA ARG A 80 -6.74 -8.39 1.25
C ARG A 80 -8.07 -9.00 0.79
N GLU A 81 -8.15 -9.35 -0.48
CA GLU A 81 -9.27 -10.07 -1.10
C GLU A 81 -8.75 -11.40 -1.67
N GLY A 82 -8.74 -12.45 -0.83
CA GLY A 82 -8.14 -13.74 -1.18
C GLY A 82 -6.63 -13.61 -1.44
N ASP A 83 -6.23 -13.84 -2.69
CA ASP A 83 -4.85 -13.70 -3.18
C ASP A 83 -4.52 -12.28 -3.66
N TYR A 84 -5.52 -11.43 -3.82
CA TYR A 84 -5.34 -10.04 -4.22
C TYR A 84 -5.05 -9.14 -3.02
N LEU A 85 -4.03 -8.30 -3.15
CA LEU A 85 -3.83 -7.10 -2.37
C LEU A 85 -4.32 -5.92 -3.20
N ARG A 86 -5.49 -5.38 -2.83
CA ARG A 86 -6.11 -4.24 -3.49
C ARG A 86 -5.65 -2.95 -2.83
N ILE A 87 -4.94 -2.11 -3.58
CA ILE A 87 -4.47 -0.82 -3.09
C ILE A 87 -5.60 0.20 -3.22
N LEU A 88 -5.91 0.90 -2.13
CA LEU A 88 -7.04 1.82 -2.05
C LEU A 88 -6.62 3.29 -2.21
N SER A 89 -5.52 3.68 -1.57
CA SER A 89 -5.03 5.06 -1.56
C SER A 89 -3.55 5.11 -1.19
N LEU A 90 -2.91 6.24 -1.52
CA LEU A 90 -1.58 6.61 -1.06
C LEU A 90 -1.66 7.86 -0.19
N HIS A 91 -0.85 7.87 0.86
CA HIS A 91 -0.74 8.97 1.81
C HIS A 91 0.74 9.34 1.95
N PRO A 92 1.29 10.08 0.98
CA PRO A 92 2.51 10.86 1.16
C PRO A 92 2.30 11.93 2.26
N ASP A 93 3.30 12.10 3.09
CA ASP A 93 3.40 13.10 4.16
C ASP A 93 3.89 14.41 3.53
N HIS A 94 2.95 15.12 2.89
CA HIS A 94 3.19 16.43 2.28
C HIS A 94 3.29 17.57 3.30
N ASP A 95 3.03 17.33 4.59
CA ASP A 95 3.07 18.35 5.65
C ASP A 95 4.49 18.92 5.91
N SER A 96 5.53 18.32 5.34
CA SER A 96 6.91 18.80 5.51
C SER A 96 7.40 19.76 4.41
N ALA A 97 6.58 20.12 3.42
CA ALA A 97 6.94 21.07 2.35
C ALA A 97 6.31 22.47 2.51
N TYR A 98 5.46 22.67 3.53
CA TYR A 98 4.79 23.95 3.82
C TYR A 98 5.08 24.50 5.24
N GLN A 99 6.19 24.08 5.85
CA GLN A 99 6.75 24.74 7.03
C GLN A 99 7.95 25.62 6.64
#